data_AF-A0A3L7DA20-F1
#
_entry.id   AF-A0A3L7DA20-F1
#
_cell.length_a   1.000
_cell.length_b   1.000
_cell.length_c   1.000
_cell.angle_alpha   90.00
_cell.angle_beta   90.00
_cell.angle_gamma   90.00
#
_symmetry.space_group_name_H-M   'P 1'
#
loop_
_entity.id
_entity.type
_entity.pdbx_description
1 polymer ?
#
loop_
_entity_poly.entity_id
_entity_poly.type
_entity_poly.pdbx_seq_one_letter_code
_entity_poly.pdbx_strand_id
1 'polypeptide(L)'
;MTKVHVVLRKEDIDEMALADRKVAVVFDVLLATSSITAVLAAGARSVIPVRDAEEAKEIALRLPEGSCELVGEYEGRTIVGFHPPAPLFLQTVCPEKTVVLSTTNEKRALYEQSLRELLAWVQEGSLKLMIGGVYPLEQASEVHRLLQGRKTHGKLLLVP
;
A
#
# COMPACT_ATOMS: atom_id res chain seq x y z
N MET A 1 26.63 -1.45 -12.36
CA MET A 1 25.83 -1.86 -11.19
C MET A 1 24.62 -0.95 -11.09
N THR A 2 23.43 -1.50 -10.96
CA THR A 2 22.22 -0.73 -10.66
C THR A 2 22.36 -0.13 -9.25
N LYS A 3 22.19 1.19 -9.12
CA LYS A 3 22.18 1.87 -7.81
C LYS A 3 20.75 1.90 -7.29
N VAL A 4 20.55 1.42 -6.07
CA VAL A 4 19.26 1.49 -5.37
C VAL A 4 19.35 2.59 -4.31
N HIS A 5 18.41 3.54 -4.38
CA HIS A 5 18.24 4.59 -3.37
C HIS A 5 16.96 4.28 -2.59
N VAL A 6 17.04 4.29 -1.26
CA VAL A 6 15.89 4.07 -0.39
C VAL A 6 15.53 5.40 0.25
N VAL A 7 14.29 5.86 0.02
CA VAL A 7 13.72 7.06 0.60
C VAL A 7 12.59 6.62 1.52
N LEU A 8 12.63 7.03 2.79
CA LEU A 8 11.70 6.54 3.81
C LEU A 8 10.42 7.39 3.91
N ARG A 9 10.49 8.67 3.52
CA ARG A 9 9.39 9.62 3.65
C ARG A 9 9.18 10.36 2.35
N LYS A 10 7.94 10.74 2.05
CA LYS A 10 7.65 11.53 0.84
C LYS A 10 8.34 12.90 0.87
N GLU A 11 8.56 13.45 2.08
CA GLU A 11 9.23 14.74 2.27
C GLU A 11 10.75 14.68 2.05
N ASP A 12 11.34 13.48 2.08
CA ASP A 12 12.77 13.25 1.82
C ASP A 12 13.05 13.05 0.32
N ILE A 13 12.02 13.18 -0.52
CA ILE A 13 12.12 12.99 -1.96
C ILE A 13 12.82 14.22 -2.57
N ASP A 14 14.02 14.00 -3.11
CA ASP A 14 14.69 14.98 -3.96
C ASP A 14 14.13 14.88 -5.40
N GLU A 15 13.23 15.79 -5.72
CA GLU A 15 12.57 15.87 -7.03
C GLU A 15 13.56 16.07 -8.18
N MET A 16 14.64 16.86 -7.96
CA MET A 16 15.67 17.09 -8.97
C MET A 16 16.46 15.81 -9.24
N ALA A 17 16.75 15.05 -8.19
CA ALA A 17 17.39 13.75 -8.34
C ALA A 17 16.48 12.70 -9.00
N LEU A 18 15.16 12.83 -8.92
CA LEU A 18 14.19 11.92 -9.56
C LEU A 18 13.93 12.23 -11.04
N ALA A 19 14.10 13.48 -11.47
CA ALA A 19 13.93 13.90 -12.87
C ALA A 19 14.88 13.15 -13.83
N ASP A 20 15.94 12.53 -13.30
CA ASP A 20 17.06 11.96 -14.03
C ASP A 20 16.82 10.49 -14.45
N ARG A 21 15.81 10.23 -15.29
CA ARG A 21 15.45 8.88 -15.84
C ARG A 21 15.47 7.73 -14.81
N LYS A 22 15.14 8.00 -13.54
CA LYS A 22 15.10 6.99 -12.49
C LYS A 22 13.77 6.25 -12.50
N VAL A 23 13.80 4.98 -12.11
CA VAL A 23 12.60 4.21 -11.80
C VAL A 23 12.29 4.41 -10.32
N ALA A 24 11.12 4.98 -10.03
CA ALA A 24 10.60 5.07 -8.68
C ALA A 24 9.73 3.85 -8.36
N VAL A 25 9.98 3.21 -7.22
CA VAL A 25 9.16 2.12 -6.69
C VAL A 25 8.61 2.57 -5.34
N VAL A 26 7.29 2.72 -5.26
CA VAL A 26 6.60 3.21 -4.06
C VAL A 26 6.19 2.03 -3.19
N PHE A 27 6.45 2.13 -1.89
CA PHE A 27 6.01 1.17 -0.88
C PHE A 27 5.10 1.86 0.14
N ASP A 28 3.83 1.48 0.14
CA ASP A 28 2.86 1.81 1.19
C ASP A 28 2.02 0.56 1.43
N VAL A 29 2.60 -0.36 2.20
CA VAL A 29 2.08 -1.73 2.33
C VAL A 29 0.74 -1.76 3.05
N LEU A 30 0.46 -0.78 3.92
CA LEU A 30 -0.71 -0.74 4.80
C LEU A 30 -1.48 0.59 4.61
N LEU A 31 -2.34 0.70 3.60
CA LEU A 31 -2.78 -0.34 2.66
C LEU A 31 -2.78 0.12 1.19
N ALA A 32 -2.26 1.30 0.86
CA ALA A 32 -2.45 1.90 -0.46
C ALA A 32 -1.88 1.02 -1.60
N THR A 33 -0.58 0.69 -1.57
CA THR A 33 0.05 -0.11 -2.63
C THR A 33 -0.43 -1.56 -2.67
N SER A 34 -0.78 -2.14 -1.52
CA SER A 34 -1.42 -3.46 -1.45
C SER A 34 -2.82 -3.46 -2.09
N SER A 35 -3.60 -2.40 -1.88
CA SER A 35 -4.93 -2.24 -2.49
C SER A 35 -4.84 -2.04 -3.99
N ILE A 36 -3.95 -1.17 -4.45
CA ILE A 36 -3.68 -0.93 -5.88
C ILE A 36 -3.32 -2.25 -6.58
N THR A 37 -2.36 -2.99 -6.01
CA THR A 37 -1.91 -4.26 -6.59
C THR A 37 -3.05 -5.28 -6.65
N ALA A 38 -3.86 -5.37 -5.60
CA ALA A 38 -4.97 -6.31 -5.54
C ALA A 38 -6.07 -6.02 -6.57
N VAL A 39 -6.50 -4.76 -6.71
CA VAL A 39 -7.58 -4.41 -7.66
C VAL A 39 -7.13 -4.57 -9.10
N LEU A 40 -5.89 -4.17 -9.43
CA LEU A 40 -5.35 -4.35 -10.78
C LEU A 40 -5.20 -5.83 -11.12
N ALA A 41 -4.71 -6.66 -10.18
CA ALA A 41 -4.64 -8.11 -10.38
C ALA A 41 -6.02 -8.77 -10.54
N ALA A 42 -7.07 -8.19 -9.96
CA ALA A 42 -8.45 -8.63 -10.10
C ALA A 42 -9.19 -8.04 -11.32
N GLY A 43 -8.48 -7.32 -12.21
CA GLY A 43 -9.05 -6.81 -13.45
C GLY A 43 -9.69 -5.42 -13.35
N ALA A 44 -9.38 -4.62 -12.33
CA ALA A 44 -9.73 -3.21 -12.36
C ALA A 44 -9.09 -2.53 -13.59
N ARG A 45 -9.83 -1.62 -14.22
CA ARG A 45 -9.41 -0.93 -15.45
C ARG A 45 -8.22 -0.02 -15.21
N SER A 46 -8.25 0.71 -14.11
CA SER A 46 -7.19 1.61 -13.68
C SER A 46 -7.39 1.99 -12.21
N VAL A 47 -6.35 2.57 -11.61
CA VAL A 47 -6.44 3.21 -10.30
C VAL A 47 -6.00 4.66 -10.43
N ILE A 48 -6.81 5.59 -9.90
CA ILE A 48 -6.54 7.03 -9.87
C ILE A 48 -6.34 7.42 -8.41
N PRO A 49 -5.10 7.57 -7.93
CA PRO A 49 -4.85 8.12 -6.60
C PRO A 49 -5.23 9.60 -6.58
N VAL A 50 -5.94 10.03 -5.55
CA VAL A 50 -6.37 11.42 -5.34
C VAL A 50 -6.01 11.88 -3.93
N ARG A 51 -5.96 13.20 -3.72
CA ARG A 51 -5.51 13.78 -2.45
C ARG A 51 -6.52 13.57 -1.33
N ASP A 52 -7.79 13.71 -1.63
CA ASP A 52 -8.87 13.69 -0.64
C ASP A 52 -10.21 13.22 -1.22
N ALA A 53 -11.23 13.18 -0.37
CA ALA A 53 -12.58 12.75 -0.71
C ALA A 53 -13.30 13.71 -1.67
N GLU A 54 -12.95 14.99 -1.68
CA GLU A 54 -13.55 16.00 -2.54
C GLU A 54 -13.08 15.78 -3.98
N GLU A 55 -11.76 15.69 -4.17
CA GLU A 55 -11.15 15.37 -5.47
C GLU A 55 -11.65 14.01 -6.00
N ALA A 56 -11.83 13.01 -5.13
CA ALA A 56 -12.34 11.71 -5.56
C ALA A 56 -13.74 11.82 -6.18
N LYS A 57 -14.62 12.61 -5.56
CA LYS A 57 -15.99 12.84 -6.04
C LYS A 57 -15.97 13.63 -7.35
N GLU A 58 -15.12 14.65 -7.46
CA GLU A 58 -14.96 15.40 -8.70
C GLU A 58 -14.50 14.52 -9.87
N ILE A 59 -13.55 13.61 -9.63
CA ILE A 59 -13.09 12.65 -10.64
C ILE A 59 -14.22 11.68 -11.02
N ALA A 60 -14.96 11.16 -10.04
CA ALA A 60 -16.09 10.26 -10.32
C ALA A 60 -17.17 10.91 -11.18
N LEU A 61 -17.46 12.20 -10.99
CA LEU A 61 -18.41 12.95 -11.83
C LEU A 61 -17.98 13.09 -13.29
N ARG A 62 -16.68 12.96 -13.59
CA ARG A 62 -16.12 13.01 -14.96
C ARG A 62 -16.08 11.65 -15.64
N LEU A 63 -16.36 10.58 -14.90
CA LEU A 63 -16.37 9.21 -15.41
C LEU A 63 -17.80 8.77 -15.73
N PRO A 64 -17.99 7.85 -16.70
CA PRO A 64 -19.31 7.30 -16.99
C PRO A 64 -19.97 6.71 -15.74
N GLU A 65 -21.28 6.88 -15.62
CA GLU A 65 -22.03 6.36 -14.47
C GLU A 65 -21.81 4.85 -14.30
N GLY A 66 -21.55 4.43 -13.06
CA GLY A 66 -21.25 3.04 -12.72
C GLY A 66 -19.92 2.52 -13.29
N SER A 67 -19.04 3.36 -13.85
CA SER A 67 -17.72 2.92 -14.34
C SER A 67 -16.60 2.98 -13.30
N CYS A 68 -16.86 3.59 -12.13
CA CYS A 68 -15.86 3.74 -11.09
C CYS A 68 -16.37 3.39 -9.69
N GLU A 69 -15.43 3.02 -8.82
CA GLU A 69 -15.65 2.83 -7.40
C GLU A 69 -14.81 3.83 -6.60
N LEU A 70 -15.44 4.49 -5.63
CA LEU A 70 -14.75 5.36 -4.67
C LEU A 70 -14.22 4.50 -3.52
N VAL A 71 -12.90 4.52 -3.33
CA VAL A 71 -12.22 3.71 -2.32
C VAL A 71 -11.36 4.62 -1.47
N GLY A 72 -11.46 4.51 -0.15
CA GLY A 72 -10.59 5.32 0.67
C GLY A 72 -10.86 5.34 2.15
N GLU A 73 -9.89 5.91 2.84
CA GLU A 73 -9.91 6.11 4.27
C GLU A 73 -9.29 7.48 4.62
N TYR A 74 -9.78 8.06 5.70
CA TYR A 74 -9.15 9.19 6.37
C TYR A 74 -8.90 8.79 7.81
N GLU A 75 -7.64 8.86 8.25
CA GLU A 75 -7.26 8.50 9.61
C GLU A 75 -7.75 7.10 10.01
N GLY A 76 -7.43 6.08 9.22
CA GLY A 76 -7.79 4.68 9.39
C GLY A 76 -9.29 4.38 9.37
N ARG A 77 -10.14 5.34 9.00
CA ARG A 77 -11.59 5.19 8.96
C ARG A 77 -12.07 5.32 7.53
N THR A 78 -12.92 4.40 7.08
CA THR A 78 -13.53 4.48 5.76
C THR A 78 -14.28 5.80 5.60
N ILE A 79 -14.02 6.49 4.50
CA ILE A 79 -14.71 7.74 4.16
C ILE A 79 -16.19 7.42 3.90
N VAL A 80 -17.10 8.27 4.39
CA VAL A 80 -18.54 8.07 4.20
C VAL A 80 -18.87 8.07 2.70
N GLY A 81 -19.53 6.99 2.25
CA GLY A 81 -19.88 6.79 0.83
C GLY A 81 -18.77 6.13 -0.01
N PHE A 82 -17.66 5.72 0.60
CA PHE A 82 -16.55 5.02 -0.06
C PHE A 82 -16.48 3.57 0.41
N HIS A 83 -15.84 2.73 -0.38
CA HIS A 83 -15.39 1.41 0.01
C HIS A 83 -14.09 1.48 0.85
N PRO A 84 -13.90 0.56 1.82
CA PRO A 84 -12.65 0.48 2.56
C PRO A 84 -11.49 0.09 1.62
N PRO A 85 -10.26 0.59 1.84
CA PRO A 85 -9.07 0.20 1.09
C PRO A 85 -8.56 -1.18 1.54
N ALA A 86 -9.44 -2.17 1.61
CA ALA A 86 -9.17 -3.53 2.08
C ALA A 86 -8.91 -4.43 0.85
N PRO A 87 -7.67 -4.89 0.60
CA PRO A 87 -7.30 -5.55 -0.65
C PRO A 87 -8.21 -6.72 -1.06
N LEU A 88 -8.58 -7.60 -0.12
CA LEU A 88 -9.43 -8.76 -0.39
C LEU A 88 -10.87 -8.39 -0.75
N PHE A 89 -11.42 -7.37 -0.09
CA PHE A 89 -12.76 -6.89 -0.37
C PHE A 89 -12.82 -6.25 -1.75
N LEU A 90 -11.85 -5.39 -2.08
CA LEU A 90 -11.84 -4.66 -3.35
C LEU A 90 -11.74 -5.56 -4.59
N GLN A 91 -11.08 -6.72 -4.47
CA GLN A 91 -11.03 -7.72 -5.56
C GLN A 91 -12.43 -8.18 -6.00
N THR A 92 -13.43 -8.11 -5.12
CA THR A 92 -14.81 -8.54 -5.41
C THR A 92 -15.70 -7.45 -5.99
N VAL A 93 -15.37 -6.17 -5.78
CA VAL A 93 -16.24 -5.04 -6.15
C VAL A 93 -15.66 -4.16 -7.26
N CYS A 94 -14.34 -4.19 -7.48
CA CYS A 94 -13.66 -3.36 -8.47
C CYS A 94 -13.33 -3.98 -9.85
N PRO A 95 -13.63 -5.26 -10.20
CA PRO A 95 -13.35 -5.75 -11.55
C PRO A 95 -13.99 -4.90 -12.66
N GLU A 96 -13.24 -4.61 -13.73
CA GLU A 96 -13.61 -3.78 -14.89
C GLU A 96 -13.92 -2.29 -14.60
N LYS A 97 -13.81 -1.87 -13.33
CA LYS A 97 -14.04 -0.50 -12.88
C LYS A 97 -12.74 0.31 -12.79
N THR A 98 -12.85 1.62 -12.90
CA THR A 98 -11.82 2.56 -12.46
C THR A 98 -11.91 2.71 -10.94
N VAL A 99 -10.81 2.55 -10.21
CA VAL A 99 -10.78 2.77 -8.75
C VAL A 99 -10.26 4.18 -8.48
N VAL A 100 -11.05 5.02 -7.82
CA VAL A 100 -10.58 6.33 -7.36
C VAL A 100 -10.18 6.21 -5.89
N LEU A 101 -8.88 6.28 -5.60
CA LEU A 101 -8.30 5.90 -4.32
C LEU A 101 -7.84 7.13 -3.53
N SER A 102 -8.44 7.36 -2.36
CA SER A 102 -8.02 8.39 -1.40
C SER A 102 -7.58 7.74 -0.10
N THR A 103 -6.29 7.82 0.25
CA THR A 103 -5.76 7.24 1.50
C THR A 103 -4.82 8.22 2.16
N THR A 104 -4.83 8.25 3.48
CA THR A 104 -3.93 9.07 4.29
C THR A 104 -2.76 8.26 4.80
N ASN A 105 -1.56 8.83 4.73
CA ASN A 105 -0.38 8.28 5.42
C ASN A 105 -0.11 9.04 6.75
N GLU A 106 -1.10 9.77 7.26
CA GLU A 106 -0.92 10.77 8.33
C GLU A 106 -0.88 10.17 9.74
N LYS A 107 -1.34 8.91 9.92
CA LYS A 107 -1.36 8.25 11.23
C LYS A 107 -0.01 7.76 11.74
N ARG A 108 1.10 8.09 11.08
CA ARG A 108 2.44 7.73 11.56
C ARG A 108 2.66 8.11 13.03
N ALA A 109 2.23 9.31 13.44
CA ALA A 109 2.41 9.80 14.80
C ALA A 109 1.73 8.91 15.86
N LEU A 110 0.60 8.29 15.53
CA LEU A 110 -0.16 7.43 16.46
C LEU A 110 0.58 6.14 16.82
N TYR A 111 1.43 5.64 15.91
CA TYR A 111 2.13 4.37 16.10
C TYR A 111 3.64 4.57 16.24
N GLU A 112 4.17 5.79 16.07
CA GLU A 112 5.61 6.05 16.07
C GLU A 112 6.25 5.68 17.40
N GLN A 113 5.64 6.06 18.51
CA GLN A 113 6.14 5.71 19.85
C GLN A 113 6.16 4.20 20.06
N SER A 114 5.04 3.53 19.77
CA SER A 114 4.93 2.08 19.90
C SER A 114 5.90 1.33 18.97
N LEU A 115 6.15 1.86 17.77
CA LEU A 115 7.14 1.31 16.84
C LEU A 115 8.56 1.46 17.37
N ARG A 116 8.91 2.62 17.95
CA ARG A 116 10.23 2.84 18.57
C ARG A 116 10.48 1.86 19.72
N GLU A 117 9.50 1.68 20.60
CA GLU A 117 9.57 0.72 21.71
C GLU A 117 9.74 -0.72 21.21
N LEU A 118 8.96 -1.11 20.19
CA LEU A 118 9.07 -2.41 19.53
C LEU A 118 10.49 -2.66 18.99
N LEU A 119 11.06 -1.67 18.29
CA LEU A 119 12.40 -1.77 17.72
C LEU A 119 13.48 -1.84 18.81
N ALA A 120 13.33 -1.09 19.91
CA ALA A 120 14.24 -1.18 21.05
C ALA A 120 14.25 -2.60 21.65
N TRP A 121 13.08 -3.21 21.85
CA TRP A 121 12.99 -4.60 22.33
C TRP A 121 13.62 -5.62 21.37
N VAL A 122 13.54 -5.39 20.05
CA VAL A 122 14.24 -6.23 19.07
C VAL A 122 15.75 -6.06 19.19
N GLN A 123 16.26 -4.84 19.33
CA GLN A 123 17.69 -4.56 19.46
C GLN A 123 18.29 -5.13 20.75
N GLU A 124 17.55 -5.07 21.85
CA GLU A 124 17.96 -5.59 23.15
C GLU A 124 17.75 -7.11 23.28
N GLY A 125 17.09 -7.75 22.31
CA GLY A 125 16.78 -9.19 22.32
C GLY A 125 15.57 -9.57 23.16
N SER A 126 14.93 -8.61 23.83
CA SER A 126 13.69 -8.79 24.60
C SER A 126 12.50 -9.21 23.74
N LEU A 127 12.51 -8.88 22.45
CA LEU A 127 11.54 -9.35 21.46
C LEU A 127 12.20 -10.22 20.38
N LYS A 128 11.92 -11.53 20.42
CA LYS A 128 12.40 -12.47 19.40
C LYS A 128 11.55 -12.37 18.14
N LEU A 129 12.13 -11.90 17.05
CA LEU A 129 11.49 -11.93 15.74
C LEU A 129 11.38 -13.38 15.25
N MET A 130 10.15 -13.81 14.96
CA MET A 130 9.92 -15.10 14.29
C MET A 130 10.01 -14.88 12.78
N ILE A 131 11.00 -15.49 12.12
CA ILE A 131 11.05 -15.56 10.66
C ILE A 131 10.26 -16.80 10.25
N GLY A 132 9.11 -16.62 9.61
CA GLY A 132 8.30 -17.74 9.14
C GLY A 132 8.61 -18.19 7.72
N GLY A 133 9.47 -17.46 7.00
CA GLY A 133 9.97 -17.90 5.71
C GLY A 133 10.98 -16.94 5.10
N VAL A 134 11.86 -17.49 4.28
CA VAL A 134 12.82 -16.76 3.45
C VAL A 134 12.59 -17.21 2.01
N TYR A 135 12.32 -16.27 1.11
CA TYR A 135 11.98 -16.56 -0.28
C TYR A 135 12.82 -15.70 -1.21
N PRO A 136 13.13 -16.18 -2.42
CA PRO A 136 13.69 -15.35 -3.48
C PRO A 136 12.77 -14.17 -3.82
N LEU A 137 13.36 -13.00 -4.15
CA LEU A 137 12.63 -11.79 -4.49
C LEU A 137 11.67 -11.99 -5.68
N GLU A 138 12.05 -12.84 -6.64
CA GLU A 138 11.20 -13.26 -7.77
C GLU A 138 9.86 -13.89 -7.33
N GLN A 139 9.78 -14.44 -6.11
CA GLN A 139 8.56 -15.04 -5.57
C GLN A 139 7.69 -14.03 -4.80
N ALA A 140 8.03 -12.73 -4.80
CA ALA A 140 7.32 -11.70 -4.02
C ALA A 140 5.79 -11.71 -4.22
N SER A 141 5.32 -11.93 -5.46
CA SER A 141 3.89 -12.01 -5.76
C SER A 141 3.21 -13.18 -5.03
N GLU A 142 3.84 -14.36 -5.05
CA GLU A 142 3.31 -15.55 -4.36
C GLU A 142 3.36 -15.39 -2.84
N VAL A 143 4.47 -14.88 -2.31
CA VAL A 143 4.63 -14.59 -0.88
C VAL A 143 3.57 -13.60 -0.40
N HIS A 144 3.25 -12.59 -1.20
CA HIS A 144 2.17 -11.65 -0.92
C HIS A 144 0.80 -12.34 -0.91
N ARG A 145 0.53 -13.26 -1.86
CA ARG A 145 -0.72 -14.07 -1.85
C ARG A 145 -0.83 -14.96 -0.62
N LEU A 146 0.25 -15.62 -0.21
CA LEU A 146 0.28 -16.43 1.00
C LEU A 146 0.00 -15.58 2.26
N LEU A 147 0.59 -14.38 2.32
CA LEU A 147 0.37 -13.43 3.41
C LEU A 147 -1.09 -12.94 3.46
N GLN A 148 -1.65 -12.55 2.31
CA GLN A 148 -3.07 -12.18 2.20
C GLN A 148 -4.01 -13.32 2.61
N GLY A 149 -3.68 -14.55 2.21
CA GLY A 149 -4.44 -15.76 2.53
C GLY A 149 -4.26 -16.28 3.96
N ARG A 150 -3.52 -15.56 4.82
CA ARG A 150 -3.17 -15.99 6.20
C ARG A 150 -2.50 -17.36 6.25
N LYS A 151 -1.76 -17.73 5.19
CA LYS A 151 -1.02 -18.99 5.06
C LYS A 151 0.42 -18.88 5.57
N THR A 152 0.79 -17.73 6.13
CA THR A 152 2.13 -17.41 6.63
C THR A 152 2.06 -17.05 8.10
N HIS A 153 3.11 -17.35 8.85
CA HIS A 153 3.30 -16.89 10.22
C HIS A 153 4.58 -16.06 10.33
N GLY A 154 4.68 -15.20 11.34
CA GLY A 154 5.89 -14.39 11.56
C GLY A 154 6.25 -13.45 10.41
N LYS A 155 7.50 -13.00 10.40
CA LYS A 155 8.09 -12.14 9.36
C LYS A 155 8.55 -12.98 8.19
N LEU A 156 8.29 -12.51 6.98
CA LEU A 156 8.80 -13.10 5.75
C LEU A 156 9.96 -12.25 5.23
N LEU A 157 11.01 -12.89 4.75
CA LEU A 157 12.17 -12.24 4.16
C LEU A 157 12.20 -12.54 2.67
N LEU A 158 12.36 -11.50 1.87
CA LEU A 158 12.67 -11.62 0.45
C LEU A 158 14.17 -11.38 0.27
N VAL A 159 14.87 -12.34 -0.33
CA VAL A 159 16.31 -12.24 -0.62
C VAL A 159 16.55 -12.03 -2.12
N PRO A 160 17.47 -11.14 -2.52
CA PRO A 160 17.82 -10.92 -3.93
C PRO A 160 18.31 -12.17 -4.64
#